data_AF-A0A2E8V5F8-F1
#
_entry.id   AF-A0A2E8V5F8-F1
#
_cell.length_a   1.000
_cell.length_b   1.000
_cell.length_c   1.000
_cell.angle_alpha   90.00
_cell.angle_beta   90.00
_cell.angle_gamma   90.00
#
_symmetry.space_group_name_H-M   'P 1'
#
loop_
_entity.id
_entity.type
_entity.pdbx_description
1 polymer ?
#
loop_
_entity_poly.entity_id
_entity_poly.type
_entity_poly.pdbx_seq_one_letter_code
_entity_poly.pdbx_strand_id
1 'polypeptide(L)'
;MVDEMKRVFVPSVVEEDGGTLGLGCFSTEEVAWQVLRAFLKRSEEMLLTKCSVVMWDVDRVGEEAMTVLSTMECKDCPVCSRRTFWIDLENFSALCHSSACSAWIEENTLNPEIIDCGWPTIRFLKQNKSIDEAVRELYKLGDRLRAAGISEQQKGSAEKMMDEHFADNED
;
A
#
# COMPACT_ATOMS: atom_id res chain seq x y z
N MET A 1 -27.12 -27.41 -18.03
CA MET A 1 -26.62 -26.02 -17.95
C MET A 1 -25.80 -25.99 -16.68
N VAL A 2 -24.49 -25.81 -16.78
CA VAL A 2 -23.65 -25.60 -15.60
C VAL A 2 -23.97 -24.17 -15.17
N ASP A 3 -24.60 -24.01 -14.03
CA ASP A 3 -24.86 -22.69 -13.46
C ASP A 3 -23.49 -22.06 -13.17
N GLU A 4 -23.18 -20.96 -13.84
CA GLU A 4 -21.90 -20.29 -13.69
C GLU A 4 -21.93 -19.59 -12.33
N MET A 5 -21.19 -20.14 -11.37
CA MET A 5 -21.15 -19.67 -9.99
C MET A 5 -20.80 -18.18 -9.96
N LYS A 6 -21.77 -17.35 -9.60
CA LYS A 6 -21.60 -15.90 -9.52
C LYS A 6 -20.73 -15.57 -8.31
N ARG A 7 -19.76 -14.67 -8.52
CA ARG A 7 -18.84 -14.23 -7.48
C ARG A 7 -18.89 -12.73 -7.32
N VAL A 8 -18.66 -12.28 -6.10
CA VAL A 8 -18.46 -10.87 -5.78
C VAL A 8 -17.19 -10.68 -4.97
N PHE A 9 -16.59 -9.50 -5.11
CA PHE A 9 -15.34 -9.11 -4.50
C PHE A 9 -15.59 -7.92 -3.60
N VAL A 10 -15.23 -8.05 -2.33
CA VAL A 10 -15.55 -7.10 -1.27
C VAL A 10 -14.24 -6.63 -0.64
N PRO A 11 -13.74 -5.44 -1.03
CA PRO A 11 -12.63 -4.80 -0.35
C PRO A 11 -13.12 -4.17 0.96
N SER A 12 -12.32 -4.28 2.01
CA SER A 12 -12.62 -3.69 3.32
C SER A 12 -11.37 -3.20 4.02
N VAL A 13 -11.55 -2.28 4.97
CA VAL A 13 -10.51 -1.79 5.89
C VAL A 13 -10.98 -1.93 7.33
N VAL A 14 -10.03 -2.04 8.25
CA VAL A 14 -10.27 -2.16 9.69
C VAL A 14 -9.60 -1.00 10.40
N GLU A 15 -10.35 -0.31 11.26
CA GLU A 15 -9.90 0.79 12.11
C GLU A 15 -9.28 0.28 13.42
N GLU A 16 -8.58 1.15 14.16
CA GLU A 16 -7.95 0.80 15.45
C GLU A 16 -8.93 0.31 16.52
N ASP A 17 -10.20 0.72 16.46
CA ASP A 17 -11.26 0.28 17.36
C ASP A 17 -11.84 -1.10 16.99
N GLY A 18 -11.35 -1.72 15.91
CA GLY A 18 -11.83 -2.98 15.37
C GLY A 18 -13.03 -2.85 14.44
N GLY A 19 -13.54 -1.63 14.21
CA GLY A 19 -14.57 -1.35 13.24
C GLY A 19 -14.12 -1.74 11.84
N THR A 20 -14.98 -2.46 11.10
CA THR A 20 -14.71 -2.82 9.70
C THR A 20 -15.58 -1.97 8.78
N LEU A 21 -14.93 -1.29 7.85
CA LEU A 21 -15.58 -0.52 6.80
C LEU A 21 -15.48 -1.27 5.47
N GLY A 22 -16.62 -1.70 4.95
CA GLY A 22 -16.71 -2.21 3.58
C GLY A 22 -16.61 -1.08 2.57
N LEU A 23 -15.76 -1.22 1.56
CA LEU A 23 -15.54 -0.21 0.52
C LEU A 23 -16.41 -0.43 -0.72
N GLY A 24 -17.17 -1.54 -0.77
CA GLY A 24 -18.12 -1.85 -1.82
C GLY A 24 -18.22 -3.35 -2.08
N CYS A 25 -19.04 -3.71 -3.07
CA CYS A 25 -19.24 -5.08 -3.54
C CYS A 25 -19.21 -5.06 -5.07
N PHE A 26 -18.26 -5.77 -5.66
CA PHE A 26 -17.94 -5.65 -7.08
C PHE A 26 -18.02 -7.00 -7.78
N SER A 27 -18.39 -7.02 -9.05
CA SER A 27 -18.48 -8.25 -9.85
C SER A 27 -17.13 -8.73 -10.40
N THR A 28 -16.07 -7.92 -10.28
CA THR A 28 -14.72 -8.26 -10.75
C THR A 28 -13.67 -7.93 -9.69
N GLU A 29 -12.64 -8.77 -9.62
CA GLU A 29 -11.54 -8.62 -8.68
C GLU A 29 -10.74 -7.34 -8.93
N GLU A 30 -10.50 -7.04 -10.22
CA GLU A 30 -9.74 -5.86 -10.64
C GLU A 30 -10.32 -4.56 -10.09
N VAL A 31 -11.65 -4.40 -10.15
CA VAL A 31 -12.33 -3.19 -9.66
C VAL A 31 -12.24 -3.10 -8.14
N ALA A 32 -12.44 -4.21 -7.43
CA ALA A 32 -12.28 -4.25 -5.97
C ALA A 32 -10.88 -3.78 -5.55
N TRP A 33 -9.85 -4.27 -6.24
CA TRP A 33 -8.46 -3.85 -6.01
C TRP A 33 -8.20 -2.38 -6.35
N GLN A 34 -8.75 -1.87 -7.45
CA GLN A 34 -8.63 -0.47 -7.82
C GLN A 34 -9.26 0.44 -6.75
N VAL A 35 -10.45 0.08 -6.25
CA VAL A 35 -11.14 0.82 -5.18
C VAL A 35 -10.33 0.80 -3.90
N LEU A 36 -9.83 -0.37 -3.48
CA LEU A 36 -8.97 -0.47 -2.29
C LEU A 36 -7.73 0.41 -2.44
N ARG A 37 -6.97 0.28 -3.52
CA ARG A 37 -5.75 1.09 -3.75
C ARG A 37 -6.04 2.59 -3.79
N ALA A 38 -7.15 3.00 -4.39
CA ALA A 38 -7.57 4.40 -4.41
C ALA A 38 -7.90 4.90 -2.99
N PHE A 39 -8.59 4.09 -2.19
CA PHE A 39 -8.90 4.40 -0.80
C PHE A 39 -7.64 4.51 0.07
N LEU A 40 -6.68 3.57 -0.07
CA LEU A 40 -5.45 3.56 0.73
C LEU A 40 -4.57 4.80 0.52
N LYS A 41 -4.70 5.51 -0.61
CA LYS A 41 -4.01 6.82 -0.81
C LYS A 41 -4.46 7.88 0.19
N ARG A 42 -5.67 7.75 0.77
CA ARG A 42 -6.22 8.62 1.80
C ARG A 42 -6.09 8.03 3.21
N SER A 43 -5.40 6.90 3.35
CA SER A 43 -5.26 6.22 4.65
C SER A 43 -4.57 7.07 5.72
N GLU A 44 -3.79 8.10 5.35
CA GLU A 44 -3.19 9.03 6.32
C GLU A 44 -4.21 9.89 7.09
N GLU A 45 -5.44 10.01 6.59
CA GLU A 45 -6.54 10.74 7.24
C GLU A 45 -7.29 9.88 8.28
N MET A 46 -6.95 8.59 8.40
CA MET A 46 -7.69 7.60 9.17
C MET A 46 -6.75 6.72 10.02
N LEU A 47 -7.26 6.15 11.11
CA LEU A 47 -6.49 5.24 11.97
C LEU A 47 -6.74 3.79 11.55
N LEU A 48 -6.28 3.44 10.34
CA LEU A 48 -6.45 2.10 9.78
C LEU A 48 -5.34 1.16 10.23
N THR A 49 -5.69 -0.09 10.52
CA THR A 49 -4.74 -1.13 10.97
C THR A 49 -4.61 -2.27 9.97
N LYS A 50 -5.68 -2.63 9.27
CA LYS A 50 -5.71 -3.72 8.31
C LYS A 50 -6.60 -3.41 7.12
N CYS A 51 -6.37 -4.09 6.01
CA CYS A 51 -7.31 -4.15 4.90
C CYS A 51 -7.29 -5.52 4.25
N SER A 52 -8.35 -5.84 3.52
CA SER A 52 -8.49 -7.13 2.86
C SER A 52 -9.33 -7.01 1.60
N VAL A 53 -9.15 -7.96 0.69
CA VAL A 53 -10.09 -8.24 -0.39
C VAL A 53 -10.57 -9.68 -0.21
N VAL A 54 -11.88 -9.84 -0.08
CA VAL A 54 -12.50 -11.17 0.03
C VAL A 54 -13.40 -11.44 -1.17
N MET A 55 -13.44 -12.68 -1.61
CA MET A 55 -14.33 -13.19 -2.64
C MET A 55 -15.47 -13.96 -1.97
N TRP A 56 -16.70 -13.71 -2.40
CA TRP A 56 -17.88 -14.46 -2.00
C TRP A 56 -18.54 -15.15 -3.19
N ASP A 57 -18.86 -16.43 -3.03
CA ASP A 57 -19.75 -17.15 -3.94
C ASP A 57 -21.21 -16.79 -3.59
N VAL A 58 -21.94 -16.25 -4.57
CA VAL A 58 -23.35 -15.88 -4.42
C VAL A 58 -24.22 -17.13 -4.30
N ASP A 59 -25.25 -17.05 -3.46
CA ASP A 59 -26.19 -18.15 -3.17
C ASP A 59 -25.56 -19.39 -2.51
N ARG A 60 -24.34 -19.27 -1.98
CA ARG A 60 -23.67 -20.30 -1.19
C ARG A 60 -23.70 -19.93 0.29
N VAL A 61 -24.04 -20.90 1.13
CA VAL A 61 -24.07 -20.75 2.60
C VAL A 61 -22.98 -21.60 3.21
N GLY A 62 -22.24 -21.04 4.17
CA GLY A 62 -21.15 -21.73 4.87
C GLY A 62 -19.83 -20.97 4.78
N GLU A 63 -18.82 -21.44 5.51
CA GLU A 63 -17.47 -20.85 5.49
C GLU A 63 -16.82 -21.01 4.11
N GLU A 64 -17.14 -22.10 3.40
CA GLU A 64 -16.67 -22.35 2.04
C GLU A 64 -17.25 -21.39 0.97
N ALA A 65 -18.17 -20.49 1.36
CA ALA A 65 -18.68 -19.43 0.48
C ALA A 65 -17.73 -18.23 0.38
N MET A 66 -16.76 -18.10 1.31
CA MET A 66 -15.85 -16.97 1.38
C MET A 66 -14.40 -17.43 1.21
N THR A 67 -13.67 -16.74 0.34
CA THR A 67 -12.21 -16.88 0.21
C THR A 67 -11.56 -15.53 0.45
N VAL A 68 -10.61 -15.46 1.38
CA VAL A 68 -9.74 -14.29 1.53
C VAL A 68 -8.71 -14.31 0.41
N LEU A 69 -8.68 -13.28 -0.42
CA LEU A 69 -7.72 -13.18 -1.53
C LEU A 69 -6.40 -12.54 -1.10
N SER A 70 -6.48 -11.59 -0.17
CA SER A 70 -5.31 -10.93 0.42
C SER A 70 -5.72 -10.21 1.70
N THR A 71 -4.76 -10.13 2.62
CA THR A 71 -4.82 -9.28 3.80
C THR A 71 -3.53 -8.48 3.90
N MET A 72 -3.66 -7.19 4.17
CA MET A 72 -2.52 -6.30 4.41
C MET A 72 -2.62 -5.64 5.78
N GLU A 73 -1.47 -5.41 6.39
CA GLU A 73 -1.36 -4.64 7.63
C GLU A 73 -0.78 -3.25 7.35
N CYS A 74 -1.34 -2.23 8.00
CA CYS A 74 -0.77 -0.89 7.98
C CYS A 74 0.28 -0.74 9.08
N LYS A 75 1.47 -0.27 8.71
CA LYS A 75 2.57 0.07 9.63
C LYS A 75 3.05 1.49 9.35
N ASP A 76 3.87 1.99 10.27
CA ASP A 76 4.60 3.23 10.07
C ASP A 76 5.67 3.00 9.00
N CYS A 77 5.74 3.89 8.01
CA CYS A 77 6.68 3.77 6.91
C CYS A 77 8.11 3.91 7.41
N PRO A 78 9.02 2.96 7.10
CA PRO A 78 10.42 3.07 7.55
C PRO A 78 11.14 4.33 7.05
N VAL A 79 10.70 4.86 5.90
CA VAL A 79 11.29 6.03 5.24
C VAL A 79 10.68 7.34 5.74
N CYS A 80 9.36 7.51 5.63
CA CYS A 80 8.69 8.79 5.98
C CYS A 80 8.03 8.81 7.35
N SER A 81 8.02 7.70 8.10
CA SER A 81 7.43 7.57 9.44
C SER A 81 5.91 7.77 9.53
N ARG A 82 5.21 7.98 8.40
CA ARG A 82 3.74 8.04 8.36
C ARG A 82 3.13 6.64 8.37
N ARG A 83 1.97 6.48 9.02
CA ARG A 83 1.19 5.24 9.07
C ARG A 83 0.45 5.00 7.75
N THR A 84 1.22 4.70 6.71
CA THR A 84 0.72 4.50 5.34
C THR A 84 1.47 3.39 4.62
N PHE A 85 2.23 2.56 5.34
CA PHE A 85 3.02 1.48 4.76
C PHE A 85 2.27 0.17 4.90
N TRP A 86 1.66 -0.25 3.80
CA TRP A 86 0.79 -1.42 3.74
C TRP A 86 1.61 -2.64 3.33
N ILE A 87 1.61 -3.66 4.17
CA ILE A 87 2.43 -4.87 4.00
C ILE A 87 1.51 -6.08 3.78
N ASP A 88 1.70 -6.76 2.66
CA ASP A 88 1.16 -8.10 2.39
C ASP A 88 2.25 -9.13 2.67
N LEU A 89 2.10 -9.87 3.77
CA LEU A 89 3.07 -10.90 4.17
C LEU A 89 2.93 -12.18 3.36
N GLU A 90 1.78 -12.45 2.76
CA GLU A 90 1.54 -13.65 1.96
C GLU A 90 2.17 -13.50 0.57
N ASN A 91 2.05 -12.31 -0.02
CA ASN A 91 2.60 -11.98 -1.34
C ASN A 91 3.97 -11.29 -1.26
N PHE A 92 4.60 -11.25 -0.09
CA PHE A 92 5.91 -10.64 0.15
C PHE A 92 6.07 -9.23 -0.44
N SER A 93 5.04 -8.39 -0.29
CA SER A 93 5.03 -7.05 -0.86
C SER A 93 4.67 -5.98 0.18
N ALA A 94 5.15 -4.76 -0.03
CA ALA A 94 4.75 -3.62 0.75
C ALA A 94 4.84 -2.32 -0.04
N LEU A 95 3.94 -1.37 0.25
CA LEU A 95 3.94 -0.05 -0.39
C LEU A 95 3.52 1.06 0.57
N CYS A 96 4.28 2.16 0.55
CA CYS A 96 3.87 3.41 1.18
C CYS A 96 2.89 4.16 0.27
N HIS A 97 1.64 4.28 0.71
CA HIS A 97 0.59 4.97 -0.06
C HIS A 97 0.57 6.49 0.14
N SER A 98 1.45 7.06 0.97
CA SER A 98 1.55 8.51 1.13
C SER A 98 2.02 9.17 -0.17
N SER A 99 1.35 10.27 -0.54
CA SER A 99 1.60 11.02 -1.78
C SER A 99 3.07 11.47 -1.94
N ALA A 100 3.74 11.77 -0.84
CA ALA A 100 5.11 12.28 -0.83
C ALA A 100 6.21 11.20 -0.63
N CYS A 101 5.85 9.91 -0.64
CA CYS A 101 6.79 8.82 -0.35
C CYS A 101 6.88 7.76 -1.46
N SER A 102 6.03 6.73 -1.45
CA SER A 102 6.13 5.57 -2.35
C SER A 102 7.34 4.66 -2.12
N ALA A 103 7.85 4.55 -0.88
CA ALA A 103 8.79 3.48 -0.54
C ALA A 103 8.10 2.11 -0.66
N TRP A 104 8.81 1.09 -1.12
CA TRP A 104 8.22 -0.21 -1.46
C TRP A 104 9.14 -1.38 -1.16
N ILE A 105 8.54 -2.57 -1.05
CA ILE A 105 9.18 -3.89 -0.97
C ILE A 105 8.43 -4.81 -1.92
N GLU A 106 9.13 -5.62 -2.71
CA GLU A 106 8.51 -6.64 -3.56
C GLU A 106 9.44 -7.83 -3.78
N GLU A 107 8.86 -8.99 -4.07
CA GLU A 107 9.62 -10.13 -4.56
C GLU A 107 10.24 -9.81 -5.93
N ASN A 108 11.51 -10.16 -6.11
CA ASN A 108 12.19 -9.90 -7.37
C ASN A 108 11.56 -10.72 -8.51
N THR A 109 11.32 -10.05 -9.64
CA THR A 109 10.63 -10.63 -10.81
C THR A 109 11.41 -11.75 -11.52
N LEU A 110 12.72 -11.88 -11.27
CA LEU A 110 13.59 -12.89 -11.88
C LEU A 110 14.02 -13.98 -10.90
N ASN A 111 14.11 -13.68 -9.61
CA ASN A 111 14.53 -14.61 -8.57
C ASN A 111 13.70 -14.42 -7.29
N PRO A 112 12.71 -15.30 -7.03
CA PRO A 112 11.87 -15.25 -5.82
C PRO A 112 12.62 -15.32 -4.47
N GLU A 113 13.87 -15.80 -4.46
CA GLU A 113 14.69 -15.81 -3.24
C GLU A 113 15.23 -14.41 -2.88
N ILE A 114 15.03 -13.43 -3.76
CA ILE A 114 15.47 -12.05 -3.58
C ILE A 114 14.24 -11.16 -3.32
N ILE A 115 14.32 -10.39 -2.25
CA ILE A 115 13.35 -9.35 -1.91
C ILE A 115 13.97 -7.99 -2.21
N ASP A 116 13.42 -7.29 -3.19
CA ASP A 116 13.83 -5.95 -3.54
C ASP A 116 13.13 -4.94 -2.63
N CYS A 117 13.83 -3.85 -2.29
CA CYS A 117 13.22 -2.69 -1.69
C CYS A 117 13.75 -1.40 -2.28
N GLY A 118 12.90 -0.38 -2.32
CA GLY A 118 13.25 0.85 -3.00
C GLY A 118 12.55 2.08 -2.47
N TRP A 119 13.13 3.23 -2.82
CA TRP A 119 12.48 4.52 -2.65
C TRP A 119 12.73 5.39 -3.89
N PRO A 120 11.68 5.70 -4.68
CA PRO A 120 11.84 6.35 -5.99
C PRO A 120 12.49 7.73 -5.95
N THR A 121 12.24 8.52 -4.91
CA THR A 121 12.66 9.94 -4.82
C THR A 121 14.16 10.14 -5.01
N ILE A 122 14.98 9.19 -4.57
CA ILE A 122 16.45 9.23 -4.76
C ILE A 122 16.98 8.03 -5.56
N ARG A 123 16.08 7.29 -6.23
CA ARG A 123 16.39 6.03 -6.94
C ARG A 123 17.14 5.02 -6.06
N PHE A 124 16.77 4.95 -4.78
CA PHE A 124 17.32 3.94 -3.89
C PHE A 124 16.75 2.57 -4.26
N LEU A 125 17.62 1.59 -4.40
CA LEU A 125 17.27 0.19 -4.67
C LEU A 125 18.26 -0.73 -3.93
N LYS A 126 17.73 -1.74 -3.26
CA LYS A 126 18.50 -2.78 -2.57
C LYS A 126 17.84 -4.14 -2.76
N GLN A 127 18.69 -5.15 -2.86
CA GLN A 127 18.29 -6.55 -2.92
C GLN A 127 18.60 -7.20 -1.58
N ASN A 128 17.66 -7.97 -1.05
CA ASN A 128 17.70 -8.53 0.30
C ASN A 128 17.26 -10.00 0.28
N LYS A 129 17.51 -10.73 1.36
CA LYS A 129 17.12 -12.15 1.48
C LYS A 129 15.76 -12.37 2.14
N SER A 130 15.14 -11.31 2.66
CA SER A 130 13.88 -11.37 3.41
C SER A 130 13.22 -10.00 3.50
N ILE A 131 11.91 -9.99 3.78
CA ILE A 131 11.16 -8.77 4.10
C ILE A 131 11.80 -8.04 5.29
N ASP A 132 12.19 -8.75 6.35
CA ASP A 132 12.79 -8.12 7.55
C ASP A 132 14.11 -7.42 7.24
N GLU A 133 14.92 -7.96 6.33
CA GLU A 133 16.12 -7.29 5.85
C GLU A 133 15.79 -6.07 4.98
N ALA A 134 14.82 -6.20 4.06
CA ALA A 134 14.33 -5.10 3.23
C ALA A 134 13.78 -3.93 4.07
N VAL A 135 12.96 -4.22 5.10
CA VAL A 135 12.44 -3.24 6.05
C VAL A 135 13.58 -2.55 6.80
N ARG A 136 14.59 -3.31 7.26
CA ARG A 136 15.77 -2.74 7.94
C ARG A 136 16.58 -1.82 7.02
N GLU A 137 16.76 -2.16 5.76
CA GLU A 137 17.44 -1.29 4.80
C GLU A 137 16.67 0.02 4.57
N LEU A 138 15.33 -0.04 4.49
CA LEU A 138 14.51 1.17 4.40
C LEU A 138 14.56 2.02 5.68
N TYR A 139 14.62 1.41 6.87
CA TYR A 139 14.83 2.14 8.12
C TYR A 139 16.18 2.85 8.14
N LYS A 140 17.26 2.16 7.76
CA LYS A 140 18.60 2.77 7.65
C LYS A 140 18.60 3.96 6.70
N LEU A 141 17.83 3.89 5.61
CA LEU A 141 17.65 5.01 4.69
C LEU A 141 16.89 6.15 5.37
N GLY A 142 15.73 5.88 5.97
CA GLY A 142 14.94 6.87 6.71
C GLY A 142 15.74 7.59 7.79
N ASP A 143 16.54 6.85 8.58
CA ASP A 143 17.40 7.40 9.64
C ASP A 143 18.44 8.37 9.08
N ARG A 144 19.09 8.03 7.96
CA ARG A 144 20.05 8.91 7.30
C ARG A 144 19.41 10.19 6.80
N LEU A 145 18.21 10.11 6.23
CA LEU A 145 17.48 11.28 5.73
C LEU A 145 17.10 12.23 6.87
N ARG A 146 16.58 11.68 7.97
CA ARG A 146 16.26 12.43 9.20
C ARG A 146 17.51 13.09 9.79
N ALA A 147 18.62 12.35 9.90
CA ALA A 147 19.88 12.86 10.42
C ALA A 147 20.47 13.99 9.55
N ALA A 148 20.23 13.96 8.23
CA ALA A 148 20.64 15.00 7.29
C ALA A 148 19.74 16.26 7.32
N GLY A 149 18.70 16.30 8.18
CA GLY A 149 17.77 17.43 8.25
C GLY A 149 16.81 17.52 7.07
N ILE A 150 16.72 16.46 6.24
CA ILE A 150 15.68 16.32 5.22
C ILE A 150 14.38 15.99 5.94
N SER A 151 13.80 17.02 6.57
CA SER A 151 12.50 16.98 7.22
C SER A 151 11.41 17.39 6.23
N GLU A 152 10.18 16.98 6.52
CA GLU A 152 9.01 17.00 5.64
C GLU A 152 8.68 18.36 4.98
N GLN A 153 9.24 19.47 5.46
CA GLN A 153 8.98 20.81 4.90
C GLN A 153 9.58 21.06 3.51
N GLN A 154 10.60 20.31 3.07
CA GLN A 154 11.18 20.52 1.73
C GLN A 154 10.44 19.80 0.59
N LYS A 155 9.61 18.79 0.88
CA LYS A 155 8.86 18.08 -0.17
C LYS A 155 7.66 18.88 -0.68
N GLY A 156 6.90 19.50 0.21
CA GLY A 156 5.84 20.44 -0.18
C GLY A 156 6.37 21.74 -0.79
N SER A 157 7.62 22.12 -0.48
CA SER A 157 8.26 23.29 -1.08
C SER A 157 8.68 23.04 -2.53
N ALA A 158 9.08 21.82 -2.88
CA ALA A 158 9.41 21.46 -4.26
C ALA A 158 8.15 21.37 -5.15
N GLU A 159 7.04 20.83 -4.64
CA GLU A 159 5.74 20.87 -5.32
C GLU A 159 5.23 22.30 -5.48
N LYS A 160 5.28 23.14 -4.44
CA LYS A 160 4.91 24.57 -4.54
C LYS A 160 5.76 25.34 -5.53
N MET A 161 7.07 25.12 -5.55
CA MET A 161 7.96 25.78 -6.52
C MET A 161 7.70 25.33 -7.96
N MET A 162 7.22 24.10 -8.18
CA MET A 162 6.80 23.64 -9.50
C MET A 162 5.44 24.24 -9.89
N ASP A 163 4.45 24.23 -8.99
CA ASP A 163 3.13 24.81 -9.24
C ASP A 163 3.20 26.32 -9.51
N GLU A 164 4.04 27.06 -8.78
CA GLU A 164 4.30 28.49 -9.01
C GLU A 164 4.96 28.74 -10.38
N HIS A 165 5.85 27.84 -10.82
CA HIS A 165 6.49 27.95 -12.14
C HIS A 165 5.56 27.66 -13.31
N PHE A 166 4.52 26.83 -13.12
CA PHE A 166 3.49 26.59 -14.14
C PHE A 166 2.42 27.68 -14.17
N ALA A 167 2.12 28.32 -13.03
CA ALA A 167 1.19 29.45 -12.96
C ALA A 167 1.77 30.74 -13.58
N ASP A 168 3.08 30.99 -13.43
CA ASP A 168 3.75 32.17 -13.98
C ASP A 168 3.97 32.11 -15.51
N ASN A 169 3.63 31.00 -16.18
CA ASN A 169 3.81 30.81 -17.63
C ASN A 169 2.47 30.82 -18.41
N GLU A 170 1.35 31.14 -17.77
CA GLU A 170 0.03 31.27 -18.41
C GLU A 170 -0.47 32.73 -18.57
N ASP A 171 0.36 33.74 -18.25
CA ASP A 171 0.11 35.16 -18.56
C ASP A 171 1.05 35.71 -19.67
#